data_AF-A0A4R7P0L0-F1
#
_entry.id   AF-A0A4R7P0L0-F1
#
_cell.length_a   1.000
_cell.length_b   1.000
_cell.length_c   1.000
_cell.angle_alpha   90.00
_cell.angle_beta   90.00
_cell.angle_gamma   90.00
#
_symmetry.space_group_name_H-M   'P 1'
#
loop_
_entity.id
_entity.type
_entity.pdbx_description
1 polymer ?
#
loop_
_entity_poly.entity_id
_entity_poly.type
_entity_poly.pdbx_seq_one_letter_code
_entity_poly.pdbx_strand_id
1 'polypeptide(L)'
;MAPIARRAHALKEALDRKKLIPEGFIENFTKLMEVDWDPANGARVVARAWVDPAFRTLLIKDGTRACEQFGYTGPQGEYIVALENTPTLQNVIVCTLCSCTAWPVLGLPPDWYKSFEYRSRVVRESRSVLREMGLDLPESVEIKVWDTTAETRYMVLPFRPAGTEGWSEEKLASIVTKDVLIGVARPLANA
;
A
#
# COMPACT_ATOMS: atom_id res chain seq x y z
N MET A 1 35.53 3.96 2.50
CA MET A 1 34.46 3.49 1.58
C MET A 1 34.00 4.68 0.74
N ALA A 2 33.79 4.54 -0.58
CA ALA A 2 33.37 5.68 -1.40
C ALA A 2 31.93 6.15 -1.08
N PRO A 3 31.57 7.44 -1.29
CA PRO A 3 30.21 7.96 -1.07
C PRO A 3 29.14 7.18 -1.84
N ILE A 4 27.93 7.07 -1.28
CA ILE A 4 26.85 6.27 -1.88
C ILE A 4 26.45 6.78 -3.27
N ALA A 5 26.30 8.09 -3.44
CA ALA A 5 25.98 8.70 -4.73
C ALA A 5 27.04 8.36 -5.78
N ARG A 6 28.34 8.47 -5.42
CA ARG A 6 29.44 8.12 -6.33
C ARG A 6 29.41 6.65 -6.75
N ARG A 7 29.08 5.74 -5.83
CA ARG A 7 28.94 4.31 -6.14
C ARG A 7 27.74 4.03 -7.05
N ALA A 8 26.60 4.70 -6.81
CA ALA A 8 25.41 4.58 -7.65
C ALA A 8 25.67 5.07 -9.09
N HIS A 9 26.29 6.24 -9.26
CA HIS A 9 26.67 6.75 -10.58
C HIS A 9 27.68 5.85 -11.29
N ALA A 10 28.71 5.36 -10.57
CA ALA A 10 29.69 4.46 -11.15
C ALA A 10 29.07 3.14 -11.66
N LEU A 11 28.05 2.60 -10.97
CA LEU A 11 27.31 1.42 -11.44
C LEU A 11 26.52 1.73 -12.71
N LYS A 12 25.78 2.85 -12.74
CA LYS A 12 25.04 3.30 -13.93
C LYS A 12 25.97 3.42 -15.13
N GLU A 13 27.09 4.13 -14.98
CA GLU A 13 28.09 4.30 -16.05
C GLU A 13 28.71 2.98 -16.51
N ALA A 14 28.98 2.05 -15.58
CA ALA A 14 29.55 0.75 -15.94
C ALA A 14 28.59 -0.09 -16.80
N LEU A 15 27.29 -0.05 -16.52
CA LEU A 15 26.25 -0.73 -17.30
C LEU A 15 26.00 -0.02 -18.65
N ASP A 16 25.98 1.31 -18.64
CA ASP A 16 25.78 2.14 -19.83
C ASP A 16 26.91 1.97 -20.86
N ARG A 17 28.18 1.99 -20.43
CA ARG A 17 29.34 1.69 -21.30
C ARG A 17 29.27 0.31 -21.95
N LYS A 18 28.60 -0.64 -21.30
CA LYS A 18 28.36 -1.99 -21.83
C LYS A 18 27.08 -2.09 -22.67
N LYS A 19 26.37 -0.98 -22.88
CA LYS A 19 25.09 -0.90 -23.60
C LYS A 19 24.00 -1.81 -23.01
N LEU A 20 24.00 -1.97 -21.69
CA LEU A 20 23.04 -2.81 -20.96
C LEU A 20 21.82 -2.03 -20.44
N ILE A 21 21.83 -0.71 -20.59
CA ILE A 21 20.69 0.16 -20.22
C ILE A 21 20.13 0.72 -21.52
N PRO A 22 18.90 0.35 -21.92
CA PRO A 22 18.23 0.98 -23.04
C PRO A 22 18.03 2.49 -22.81
N GLU A 23 17.99 3.25 -23.90
CA GLU A 23 17.71 4.68 -23.84
C GLU A 23 16.35 4.95 -23.16
N GLY A 24 16.32 5.92 -22.24
CA GLY A 24 15.11 6.29 -21.50
C GLY A 24 14.67 5.28 -20.44
N PHE A 25 15.37 4.16 -20.24
CA PHE A 25 14.91 3.10 -19.33
C PHE A 25 14.78 3.59 -17.88
N ILE A 26 15.79 4.30 -17.37
CA ILE A 26 15.80 4.79 -15.99
C ILE A 26 14.76 5.91 -15.84
N GLU A 27 14.68 6.81 -16.82
CA GLU A 27 13.74 7.94 -16.83
C GLU A 27 12.29 7.47 -16.81
N ASN A 28 11.96 6.46 -17.63
CA ASN A 28 10.64 5.83 -17.63
C ASN A 28 10.31 5.17 -16.30
N PHE A 29 11.29 4.49 -15.68
CA PHE A 29 11.08 3.85 -14.39
C PHE A 29 10.93 4.85 -13.25
N THR A 30 11.69 5.94 -13.27
CA THR A 30 11.52 7.06 -12.34
C THR A 30 10.13 7.67 -12.46
N LYS A 31 9.62 7.88 -13.68
CA LYS A 31 8.24 8.36 -13.89
C LYS A 31 7.20 7.41 -13.29
N LEU A 32 7.33 6.10 -13.52
CA LEU A 32 6.43 5.11 -12.91
C LEU A 32 6.42 5.23 -11.38
N MET A 33 7.60 5.36 -10.78
CA MET A 33 7.78 5.46 -9.33
C MET A 33 7.27 6.76 -8.72
N GLU A 34 7.47 7.89 -9.38
CA GLU A 34 7.17 9.23 -8.85
C GLU A 34 5.76 9.71 -9.18
N VAL A 35 5.14 9.18 -10.25
CA VAL A 35 3.88 9.69 -10.78
C VAL A 35 2.80 8.62 -10.85
N ASP A 36 3.10 7.46 -11.47
CA ASP A 36 2.06 6.50 -11.82
C ASP A 36 1.69 5.57 -10.64
N TRP A 37 2.67 5.22 -9.79
CA TRP A 37 2.49 4.42 -8.58
C TRP A 37 2.14 5.30 -7.38
N ASP A 38 0.86 5.65 -7.28
CA ASP A 38 0.33 6.60 -6.30
C ASP A 38 -0.69 5.92 -5.36
N PRO A 39 -0.62 6.10 -4.02
CA PRO A 39 -1.66 5.65 -3.08
C PRO A 39 -3.08 6.17 -3.41
N ALA A 40 -3.23 7.27 -4.15
CA ALA A 40 -4.52 7.75 -4.65
C ALA A 40 -5.22 6.72 -5.55
N ASN A 41 -4.47 5.81 -6.20
CA ASN A 41 -5.02 4.69 -6.95
C ASN A 41 -5.81 3.74 -6.01
N GLY A 42 -5.19 3.31 -4.90
CA GLY A 42 -5.85 2.48 -3.89
C GLY A 42 -7.00 3.20 -3.20
N ALA A 43 -6.89 4.51 -2.98
CA ALA A 43 -7.96 5.34 -2.43
C ALA A 43 -9.23 5.31 -3.30
N ARG A 44 -9.07 5.40 -4.62
CA ARG A 44 -10.20 5.27 -5.57
C ARG A 44 -10.83 3.89 -5.55
N VAL A 45 -10.00 2.83 -5.47
CA VAL A 45 -10.49 1.44 -5.36
C VAL A 45 -11.32 1.25 -4.09
N VAL A 46 -10.85 1.76 -2.94
CA VAL A 46 -11.59 1.70 -1.67
C VAL A 46 -12.88 2.51 -1.74
N ALA A 47 -12.83 3.74 -2.24
CA ALA A 47 -14.01 4.59 -2.35
C ALA A 47 -15.09 3.97 -3.23
N ARG A 48 -14.71 3.38 -4.38
CA ARG A 48 -15.63 2.60 -5.22
C ARG A 48 -16.28 1.45 -4.45
N ALA A 49 -15.49 0.68 -3.71
CA ALA A 49 -16.00 -0.43 -2.91
C ALA A 49 -16.95 0.01 -1.77
N TRP A 50 -16.86 1.25 -1.29
CA TRP A 50 -17.78 1.79 -0.29
C TRP A 50 -19.13 2.26 -0.85
N VAL A 51 -19.22 2.53 -2.15
CA VAL A 51 -20.45 3.03 -2.80
C VAL A 51 -21.08 2.02 -3.75
N ASP A 52 -20.33 1.01 -4.18
CA ASP A 52 -20.78 -0.05 -5.09
C ASP A 52 -20.61 -1.44 -4.44
N PRO A 53 -21.69 -2.05 -3.93
CA PRO A 53 -21.65 -3.37 -3.31
C PRO A 53 -21.22 -4.50 -4.26
N ALA A 54 -21.49 -4.38 -5.56
CA ALA A 54 -21.08 -5.38 -6.53
C ALA A 54 -19.57 -5.31 -6.77
N PHE A 55 -19.03 -4.10 -6.91
CA PHE A 55 -17.58 -3.89 -6.98
C PHE A 55 -16.88 -4.34 -5.70
N ARG A 56 -17.43 -4.05 -4.52
CA ARG A 56 -16.91 -4.53 -3.25
C ARG A 56 -16.78 -6.05 -3.20
N THR A 57 -17.82 -6.74 -3.66
CA THR A 57 -17.84 -8.21 -3.73
C THR A 57 -16.75 -8.73 -4.66
N LEU A 58 -16.55 -8.06 -5.80
CA LEU A 58 -15.45 -8.37 -6.72
C LEU A 58 -14.09 -8.14 -6.06
N LEU A 59 -13.86 -6.98 -5.44
CA LEU A 59 -12.58 -6.62 -4.82
C LEU A 59 -12.14 -7.63 -3.74
N ILE A 60 -13.08 -8.11 -2.93
CA ILE A 60 -12.81 -9.11 -1.89
C ILE A 60 -12.52 -10.50 -2.50
N LYS A 61 -13.21 -10.85 -3.59
CA LYS A 61 -13.07 -12.17 -4.24
C LYS A 61 -11.85 -12.25 -5.16
N ASP A 62 -11.56 -11.17 -5.88
CA ASP A 62 -10.55 -11.07 -6.93
C ASP A 62 -10.05 -9.61 -7.02
N GLY A 63 -9.10 -9.28 -6.14
CA GLY A 63 -8.53 -7.94 -6.06
C GLY A 63 -7.79 -7.54 -7.34
N THR A 64 -7.12 -8.50 -7.99
CA THR A 64 -6.45 -8.25 -9.28
C THR A 64 -7.46 -7.76 -10.32
N ARG A 65 -8.56 -8.48 -10.52
CA ARG A 65 -9.59 -8.11 -11.49
C ARG A 65 -10.26 -6.78 -11.16
N ALA A 66 -10.45 -6.49 -9.87
CA ALA A 66 -11.00 -5.21 -9.43
C ALA A 66 -10.07 -4.02 -9.75
N CYS A 67 -8.78 -4.14 -9.45
CA CYS A 67 -7.77 -3.11 -9.76
C CYS A 67 -7.55 -2.95 -11.27
N GLU A 68 -7.66 -4.04 -12.04
CA GLU A 68 -7.52 -4.03 -13.50
C GLU A 68 -8.60 -3.17 -14.18
N GLN A 69 -9.81 -3.06 -13.63
CA GLN A 69 -10.86 -2.17 -14.16
C GLN A 69 -10.46 -0.68 -14.18
N PHE A 70 -9.51 -0.30 -13.33
CA PHE A 70 -8.95 1.06 -13.27
C PHE A 70 -7.63 1.19 -14.04
N GLY A 71 -7.12 0.10 -14.62
CA GLY A 71 -5.79 0.04 -15.21
C GLY A 71 -4.66 -0.07 -14.19
N TYR A 72 -4.96 -0.31 -12.90
CA TYR A 72 -3.95 -0.42 -11.85
C TYR A 72 -3.35 -1.83 -11.80
N THR A 73 -2.45 -2.08 -12.74
CA THR A 73 -1.72 -3.33 -12.88
C THR A 73 -0.22 -3.05 -13.02
N GLY A 74 0.60 -4.10 -12.97
CA GLY A 74 2.03 -4.01 -13.26
C GLY A 74 2.91 -4.48 -12.11
N PRO A 75 4.21 -4.09 -12.14
CA PRO A 75 5.24 -4.58 -11.23
C PRO A 75 4.81 -4.54 -9.77
N GLN A 76 4.95 -5.66 -9.06
CA GLN A 76 4.63 -5.77 -7.64
C GLN A 76 3.14 -5.52 -7.35
N GLY A 77 2.27 -5.83 -8.30
CA GLY A 77 0.82 -5.72 -8.17
C GLY A 77 0.07 -6.67 -9.11
N GLU A 78 0.72 -7.75 -9.56
CA GLU A 78 0.13 -8.71 -10.50
C GLU A 78 -0.90 -9.63 -9.82
N TYR A 79 -0.76 -9.86 -8.51
CA TYR A 79 -1.68 -10.66 -7.71
C TYR A 79 -2.12 -9.90 -6.45
N ILE A 80 -3.26 -9.21 -6.53
CA ILE A 80 -3.79 -8.35 -5.46
C ILE A 80 -4.82 -9.09 -4.62
N VAL A 81 -4.68 -8.99 -3.30
CA VAL A 81 -5.70 -9.42 -2.33
C VAL A 81 -6.09 -8.23 -1.46
N ALA A 82 -7.39 -7.91 -1.45
CA ALA A 82 -7.94 -6.90 -0.56
C ALA A 82 -8.30 -7.50 0.81
N LEU A 83 -7.83 -6.86 1.88
CA LEU A 83 -8.00 -7.30 3.26
C LEU A 83 -9.09 -6.47 3.93
N GLU A 84 -10.29 -7.02 4.07
CA GLU A 84 -11.43 -6.31 4.63
C GLU A 84 -11.30 -6.12 6.14
N ASN A 85 -11.31 -4.86 6.58
CA ASN A 85 -11.48 -4.52 8.00
C ASN A 85 -12.96 -4.47 8.38
N THR A 86 -13.23 -4.79 9.65
CA THR A 86 -14.55 -4.65 10.27
C THR A 86 -14.41 -3.79 11.54
N PRO A 87 -15.51 -3.42 12.22
CA PRO A 87 -15.41 -2.71 13.50
C PRO A 87 -14.56 -3.44 14.56
N THR A 88 -14.48 -4.76 14.47
CA THR A 88 -13.75 -5.64 15.42
C THR A 88 -12.51 -6.30 14.82
N LEU A 89 -12.13 -5.98 13.58
CA LEU A 89 -10.94 -6.53 12.91
C LEU A 89 -10.15 -5.43 12.19
N GLN A 90 -8.87 -5.30 12.52
CA GLN A 90 -7.90 -4.46 11.83
C GLN A 90 -6.84 -5.34 11.16
N ASN A 91 -6.77 -5.31 9.84
CA ASN A 91 -5.67 -5.89 9.08
C ASN A 91 -4.51 -4.87 8.99
N VAL A 92 -3.28 -5.38 9.07
CA VAL A 92 -2.04 -4.61 8.93
C VAL A 92 -1.07 -5.37 8.02
N ILE A 93 -0.44 -4.67 7.09
CA ILE A 93 0.47 -5.28 6.11
C ILE A 93 1.92 -5.01 6.50
N VAL A 94 2.78 -6.01 6.35
CA VAL A 94 4.24 -5.87 6.48
C VAL A 94 4.95 -6.76 5.46
N CYS A 95 6.23 -6.51 5.23
CA CYS A 95 7.14 -7.47 4.64
C CYS A 95 8.35 -7.60 5.57
N THR A 96 8.36 -8.60 6.44
CA THR A 96 9.40 -8.74 7.47
C THR A 96 10.79 -8.95 6.85
N LEU A 97 10.85 -9.63 5.70
CA LEU A 97 12.09 -10.00 5.03
C LEU A 97 12.72 -8.86 4.23
N CYS A 98 11.94 -7.91 3.71
CA CYS A 98 12.45 -6.78 2.94
C CYS A 98 11.48 -5.60 2.91
N SER A 99 10.65 -5.50 1.88
CA SER A 99 9.80 -4.32 1.61
C SER A 99 8.72 -4.56 0.55
N CYS A 100 8.26 -5.80 0.34
CA CYS A 100 7.21 -6.10 -0.62
C CYS A 100 5.96 -5.25 -0.35
N THR A 101 5.39 -4.64 -1.38
CA THR A 101 4.26 -3.69 -1.30
C THR A 101 3.54 -3.63 -2.64
N ALA A 102 2.23 -3.43 -2.64
CA ALA A 102 1.39 -3.35 -3.84
C ALA A 102 1.60 -2.02 -4.62
N TRP A 103 2.71 -1.88 -5.36
CA TRP A 103 3.13 -0.59 -5.94
C TRP A 103 2.06 0.13 -6.79
N PRO A 104 1.31 -0.55 -7.68
CA PRO A 104 0.34 0.15 -8.53
C PRO A 104 -0.79 0.85 -7.77
N VAL A 105 -1.08 0.42 -6.53
CA VAL A 105 -2.21 0.94 -5.73
C VAL A 105 -1.80 1.61 -4.42
N LEU A 106 -0.61 1.31 -3.88
CA LEU A 106 -0.08 1.91 -2.65
C LEU A 106 1.08 2.88 -2.92
N GLY A 107 1.68 2.85 -4.10
CA GLY A 107 2.97 3.47 -4.39
C GLY A 107 4.14 2.74 -3.73
N LEU A 108 5.36 3.27 -3.90
CA LEU A 108 6.56 2.71 -3.26
C LEU A 108 6.48 2.78 -1.72
N PRO A 109 7.00 1.79 -0.98
CA PRO A 109 6.92 1.78 0.47
C PRO A 109 7.67 2.97 1.11
N PRO A 110 7.06 3.62 2.13
CA PRO A 110 7.72 4.69 2.86
C PRO A 110 8.90 4.15 3.68
N ASP A 111 9.80 5.03 4.10
CA ASP A 111 11.02 4.63 4.82
C ASP A 111 10.72 3.89 6.12
N TRP A 112 9.69 4.29 6.87
CA TRP A 112 9.28 3.62 8.10
C TRP A 112 8.83 2.18 7.86
N TYR A 113 8.20 1.87 6.72
CA TYR A 113 7.74 0.51 6.41
C TYR A 113 8.94 -0.43 6.18
N LYS A 114 10.01 0.11 5.60
CA LYS A 114 11.26 -0.63 5.29
C LYS A 114 12.18 -0.76 6.51
N SER A 115 11.89 -0.04 7.59
CA SER A 115 12.75 0.07 8.76
C SER A 115 12.81 -1.23 9.56
N PHE A 116 13.89 -1.42 10.31
CA PHE A 116 14.05 -2.61 11.14
C PHE A 116 13.02 -2.65 12.27
N GLU A 117 12.66 -1.48 12.81
CA GLU A 117 11.69 -1.33 13.89
C GLU A 117 10.32 -1.86 13.45
N TYR A 118 9.78 -1.39 12.32
CA TYR A 118 8.48 -1.86 11.85
C TYR A 118 8.52 -3.36 11.52
N ARG A 119 9.51 -3.79 10.73
CA ARG A 119 9.63 -5.17 10.23
C ARG A 119 9.85 -6.21 11.33
N SER A 120 10.53 -5.85 12.42
CA SER A 120 10.79 -6.79 13.54
C SER A 120 9.69 -6.78 14.60
N ARG A 121 8.99 -5.66 14.78
CA ARG A 121 8.05 -5.47 15.89
C ARG A 121 6.61 -5.74 15.51
N VAL A 122 6.15 -5.29 14.34
CA VAL A 122 4.71 -5.28 14.03
C VAL A 122 4.10 -6.69 14.02
N VAL A 123 4.86 -7.73 13.66
CA VAL A 123 4.38 -9.12 13.70
C VAL A 123 4.24 -9.71 15.11
N ARG A 124 4.94 -9.14 16.10
CA ARG A 124 4.99 -9.66 17.48
C ARG A 124 4.19 -8.82 18.46
N GLU A 125 4.20 -7.51 18.28
CA GLU A 125 3.60 -6.53 19.20
C GLU A 125 2.83 -5.45 18.43
N SER A 126 2.03 -5.88 17.44
CA SER A 126 1.25 -5.03 16.53
C SER A 126 0.49 -3.92 17.25
N ARG A 127 -0.21 -4.23 18.35
CA ARG A 127 -1.00 -3.25 19.11
C ARG A 127 -0.14 -2.11 19.68
N SER A 128 1.06 -2.42 20.19
CA SER A 128 1.98 -1.41 20.72
C SER A 128 2.53 -0.54 19.59
N VAL A 129 2.97 -1.16 18.49
CA VAL A 129 3.47 -0.44 17.31
C VAL A 129 2.40 0.50 16.75
N LEU A 130 1.17 0.03 16.57
CA LEU A 130 0.07 0.87 16.08
C LEU A 130 -0.22 2.05 17.01
N ARG A 131 -0.22 1.82 18.33
CA ARG A 131 -0.40 2.89 19.32
C ARG A 131 0.68 3.96 19.22
N GLU A 132 1.95 3.56 19.10
CA GLU A 132 3.07 4.49 18.90
C GLU A 132 2.95 5.28 17.58
N MET A 133 2.37 4.67 16.54
CA MET A 133 2.06 5.33 15.27
C MET A 133 0.78 6.18 15.30
N GLY A 134 0.10 6.27 16.44
CA GLY A 134 -1.09 7.11 16.63
C GLY A 134 -2.44 6.40 16.45
N LEU A 135 -2.45 5.08 16.25
CA LEU A 135 -3.66 4.26 16.18
C LEU A 135 -3.80 3.39 17.43
N ASP A 136 -4.44 3.93 18.47
CA ASP A 136 -4.74 3.17 19.69
C ASP A 136 -6.05 2.39 19.53
N LEU A 137 -5.95 1.06 19.50
CA LEU A 137 -7.09 0.15 19.32
C LEU A 137 -7.42 -0.57 20.63
N PRO A 138 -8.71 -0.64 21.02
CA PRO A 138 -9.12 -1.38 22.21
C PRO A 138 -8.88 -2.88 22.03
N GLU A 139 -8.76 -3.61 23.13
CA GLU A 139 -8.50 -5.06 23.12
C GLU A 139 -9.55 -5.87 22.36
N SER A 140 -10.79 -5.37 22.28
CA SER A 140 -11.89 -5.98 21.54
C SER A 140 -11.70 -5.97 20.02
N VAL A 141 -10.75 -5.21 19.48
CA VAL A 141 -10.39 -5.23 18.06
C VAL A 141 -9.26 -6.22 17.87
N GLU A 142 -9.52 -7.29 17.12
CA GLU A 142 -8.50 -8.22 16.65
C GLU A 142 -7.58 -7.49 15.66
N ILE A 143 -6.27 -7.72 15.77
CA ILE A 143 -5.28 -7.20 14.82
C ILE A 143 -4.67 -8.39 14.08
N LYS A 144 -4.90 -8.46 12.77
CA LYS A 144 -4.34 -9.50 11.90
C LYS A 144 -3.22 -8.92 11.04
N VAL A 145 -2.01 -9.41 11.28
CA VAL A 145 -0.82 -8.97 10.53
C VAL A 145 -0.61 -9.91 9.34
N TRP A 146 -0.42 -9.32 8.16
CA TRP A 146 -0.17 -10.03 6.91
C TRP A 146 1.26 -9.78 6.47
N ASP A 147 2.08 -10.83 6.58
CA ASP A 147 3.46 -10.79 6.12
C ASP A 147 3.54 -11.16 4.64
N THR A 148 4.05 -10.23 3.83
CA THR A 148 4.15 -10.32 2.39
C THR A 148 5.40 -11.12 2.01
N THR A 149 5.29 -12.44 2.15
CA THR A 149 6.41 -13.41 2.03
C THR A 149 6.50 -14.08 0.66
N ALA A 150 5.49 -13.91 -0.19
CA ALA A 150 5.39 -14.51 -1.52
C ALA A 150 4.89 -13.46 -2.54
N GLU A 151 4.24 -13.90 -3.61
CA GLU A 151 3.81 -13.01 -4.70
C GLU A 151 2.48 -12.29 -4.47
N THR A 152 1.72 -12.66 -3.44
CA THR A 152 0.55 -11.87 -3.06
C THR A 152 0.94 -10.46 -2.65
N ARG A 153 0.20 -9.48 -3.13
CA ARG A 153 0.36 -8.07 -2.79
C ARG A 153 -0.94 -7.59 -2.17
N TYR A 154 -0.86 -7.12 -0.94
CA TYR A 154 -2.04 -6.79 -0.16
C TYR A 154 -2.38 -5.31 -0.25
N MET A 155 -3.67 -5.01 -0.14
CA MET A 155 -4.17 -3.68 0.21
C MET A 155 -5.25 -3.83 1.29
N VAL A 156 -5.30 -2.94 2.27
CA VAL A 156 -6.38 -2.94 3.25
C VAL A 156 -7.60 -2.24 2.66
N LEU A 157 -8.75 -2.90 2.76
CA LEU A 157 -10.06 -2.30 2.57
C LEU A 157 -10.59 -1.87 3.95
N PRO A 158 -10.41 -0.60 4.35
CA PRO A 158 -10.93 -0.11 5.62
C PRO A 158 -12.47 -0.18 5.63
N PHE A 159 -13.06 -0.29 6.81
CA PHE A 159 -14.50 -0.03 6.94
C PHE A 159 -14.77 1.48 6.81
N ARG A 160 -15.89 1.83 6.19
CA ARG A 160 -16.28 3.23 5.96
C ARG A 160 -16.59 3.92 7.30
N PRO A 161 -16.01 5.10 7.59
CA PRO A 161 -16.34 5.81 8.82
C PRO A 161 -17.74 6.40 8.77
N ALA A 162 -18.44 6.39 9.91
CA ALA A 162 -19.73 7.05 10.08
C ALA A 162 -19.60 8.56 9.83
N GLY A 163 -20.71 9.22 9.44
CA GLY A 163 -20.72 10.65 9.10
C GLY A 163 -20.28 10.94 7.65
N THR A 164 -19.99 9.89 6.87
CA THR A 164 -19.69 10.01 5.45
C THR A 164 -20.86 9.63 4.55
N GLU A 165 -22.06 9.45 5.11
CA GLU A 165 -23.26 9.10 4.35
C GLU A 165 -23.55 10.16 3.28
N GLY A 166 -23.87 9.71 2.06
CA GLY A 166 -24.14 10.61 0.92
C GLY A 166 -22.92 11.34 0.35
N TRP A 167 -21.71 11.14 0.88
CA TRP A 167 -20.50 11.71 0.28
C TRP A 167 -20.27 11.14 -1.12
N SER A 168 -19.72 11.99 -2.01
CA SER A 168 -19.26 11.56 -3.32
C SER A 168 -18.07 10.59 -3.20
N GLU A 169 -17.88 9.75 -4.21
CA GLU A 169 -16.73 8.83 -4.29
C GLU A 169 -15.39 9.57 -4.20
N GLU A 170 -15.27 10.75 -4.82
CA GLU A 170 -14.07 11.58 -4.73
C GLU A 170 -13.78 12.04 -3.30
N LYS A 171 -14.81 12.50 -2.58
CA LYS A 171 -14.69 12.93 -1.18
C LYS A 171 -14.41 11.74 -0.25
N LEU A 172 -14.90 10.55 -0.58
CA LEU A 172 -14.55 9.32 0.14
C LEU A 172 -13.11 8.91 -0.12
N ALA A 173 -12.60 9.07 -1.34
CA ALA A 173 -11.20 8.77 -1.65
C ALA A 173 -10.24 9.69 -0.90
N SER A 174 -10.60 10.96 -0.65
CA SER A 174 -9.71 11.91 0.04
C SER A 174 -9.38 11.54 1.49
N ILE A 175 -10.19 10.70 2.14
CA ILE A 175 -9.95 10.23 3.52
C ILE A 175 -9.22 8.88 3.58
N VAL A 176 -8.91 8.27 2.43
CA VAL A 176 -8.17 7.00 2.34
C VAL A 176 -6.71 7.31 2.05
N THR A 177 -5.91 7.42 3.10
CA THR A 177 -4.48 7.69 2.99
C THR A 177 -3.67 6.42 2.72
N LYS A 178 -2.38 6.59 2.37
CA LYS A 178 -1.43 5.48 2.24
C LYS A 178 -1.34 4.63 3.50
N ASP A 179 -1.33 5.25 4.67
CA ASP A 179 -1.28 4.56 5.96
C ASP A 179 -2.56 3.77 6.26
N VAL A 180 -3.71 4.25 5.77
CA VAL A 180 -4.97 3.50 5.81
C VAL A 180 -4.88 2.26 4.92
N LEU A 181 -4.31 2.38 3.72
CA LEU A 181 -4.13 1.27 2.77
C LEU A 181 -3.13 0.22 3.25
N ILE A 182 -2.13 0.61 4.05
CA ILE A 182 -1.20 -0.32 4.72
C ILE A 182 -1.84 -0.94 5.98
N GLY A 183 -2.81 -0.23 6.59
CA GLY A 183 -3.55 -0.68 7.77
C GLY A 183 -3.05 -0.13 9.09
N VAL A 184 -2.13 0.84 9.08
CA VAL A 184 -1.60 1.49 10.31
C VAL A 184 -2.40 2.73 10.73
N ALA A 185 -3.41 3.12 9.96
CA ALA A 185 -4.36 4.18 10.30
C ALA A 185 -5.80 3.75 9.99
N ARG A 186 -6.77 4.52 10.48
CA ARG A 186 -8.19 4.44 10.08
C ARG A 186 -8.60 5.72 9.36
N PRO A 187 -9.48 5.66 8.36
CA PRO A 187 -9.99 6.85 7.70
C PRO A 187 -10.83 7.67 8.69
N LEU A 188 -10.68 8.99 8.66
CA LEU A 188 -11.40 9.92 9.53
C LEU A 188 -12.29 10.84 8.68
N ALA A 189 -13.55 10.99 9.06
CA ALA A 189 -14.51 11.84 8.34
C ALA A 189 -14.25 13.36 8.52
N ASN A 190 -13.37 13.74 9.45
CA ASN A 190 -13.12 15.13 9.84
C ASN A 190 -11.69 15.59 9.51
N ALA A 191 -11.01 14.90 8.59
CA ALA A 191 -9.69 15.30 8.10
C ALA A 191 -9.79 16.27 6.92
#